data_AF-A0A1Q3GRK1-F1
#
_entry.id   AF-A0A1Q3GRK1-F1
#
_cell.length_a   1.000
_cell.length_b   1.000
_cell.length_c   1.000
_cell.angle_alpha   90.00
_cell.angle_beta   90.00
_cell.angle_gamma   90.00
#
_symmetry.space_group_name_H-M   'P 1'
#
loop_
_entity.id
_entity.type
_entity.pdbx_description
1 polymer ?
#
loop_
_entity_poly.entity_id
_entity_poly.type
_entity_poly.pdbx_seq_one_letter_code
_entity_poly.pdbx_strand_id
1 'polypeptide(L)'
;MNKYWKQITRKEYVLMTNEARVATLHMTKHGQAEIYTNEQQYCIIRKKSWFRSFRVLDAQGNIVAEASPKKWYSESLLFQYQQQVYLIKHRNNPLFEVVLQNLQKQDIIAYGKGIENLKEKIKVTDHRQGSNTTDYLPDAIVWFLFQSAPELDVMDFI
;
A
#
# COMPACT_ATOMS: atom_id res chain seq x y z
N MET A 1 -13.44 11.99 -7.26
CA MET A 1 -12.45 11.33 -8.14
C MET A 1 -12.73 9.84 -8.10
N ASN A 2 -12.94 9.20 -9.25
CA ASN A 2 -13.08 7.74 -9.29
C ASN A 2 -11.67 7.14 -9.24
N LYS A 3 -11.35 6.31 -8.24
CA LYS A 3 -10.05 5.67 -8.08
C LYS A 3 -10.22 4.22 -7.66
N TYR A 4 -9.66 3.28 -8.41
CA TYR A 4 -9.78 1.86 -8.14
C TYR A 4 -8.61 1.06 -8.72
N TRP A 5 -8.29 -0.08 -8.10
CA TRP A 5 -7.34 -1.04 -8.67
C TRP A 5 -8.11 -2.08 -9.51
N LYS A 6 -7.65 -2.28 -10.73
CA LYS A 6 -8.10 -3.36 -11.63
C LYS A 6 -7.07 -4.47 -11.61
N GLN A 7 -7.49 -5.67 -11.27
CA GLN A 7 -6.65 -6.87 -11.41
C GLN A 7 -6.60 -7.29 -12.88
N ILE A 8 -5.40 -7.40 -13.44
CA ILE A 8 -5.17 -7.85 -14.83
C ILE A 8 -4.82 -9.34 -14.84
N THR A 9 -3.96 -9.76 -13.91
CA THR A 9 -3.60 -11.16 -13.69
C THR A 9 -3.52 -11.45 -12.19
N ARG A 10 -3.25 -12.70 -11.81
CA ARG A 10 -3.03 -13.07 -10.39
C ARG A 10 -1.93 -12.26 -9.71
N LYS A 11 -0.98 -11.70 -10.47
CA LYS A 11 0.19 -10.98 -9.95
C LYS A 11 0.27 -9.54 -10.44
N GLU A 12 -0.68 -9.07 -11.24
CA GLU A 12 -0.61 -7.76 -11.86
C GLU A 12 -1.88 -6.96 -11.59
N TYR A 13 -1.67 -5.74 -11.10
CA TYR A 13 -2.72 -4.80 -10.73
C TYR A 13 -2.43 -3.45 -11.37
N VAL A 14 -3.47 -2.79 -11.85
CA VAL A 14 -3.39 -1.46 -12.47
C VAL A 14 -4.26 -0.49 -11.68
N LEU A 15 -3.69 0.62 -11.24
CA LEU A 15 -4.43 1.71 -10.61
C LEU A 15 -5.05 2.58 -11.70
N MET A 16 -6.37 2.71 -11.64
CA MET A 16 -7.17 3.56 -12.51
C MET A 16 -7.63 4.79 -11.73
N THR A 17 -7.44 5.97 -12.28
CA THR A 17 -8.03 7.23 -11.79
C THR A 17 -8.79 7.90 -12.93
N ASN A 18 -10.09 8.09 -12.77
CA ASN A 18 -10.98 8.63 -13.81
C ASN A 18 -10.77 7.92 -15.17
N GLU A 19 -10.71 6.58 -15.15
CA GLU A 19 -10.45 5.71 -16.32
C GLU A 19 -9.04 5.83 -16.96
N ALA A 20 -8.15 6.67 -16.44
CA ALA A 20 -6.75 6.71 -16.84
C ALA A 20 -5.90 5.76 -15.98
N ARG A 21 -5.00 5.01 -16.61
CA ARG A 21 -3.98 4.21 -15.93
C ARG A 21 -2.89 5.13 -15.39
N VAL A 22 -2.64 5.06 -14.08
CA VAL A 22 -1.65 5.92 -13.40
C VAL A 22 -0.55 5.16 -12.65
N ALA A 23 -0.82 3.91 -12.29
CA ALA A 23 0.20 3.03 -11.73
C ALA A 23 -0.03 1.57 -12.12
N THR A 24 1.03 0.78 -12.07
CA THR A 24 0.99 -0.67 -12.24
C THR A 24 1.86 -1.30 -11.19
N LEU A 25 1.37 -2.39 -10.62
CA LEU A 25 2.04 -3.15 -9.59
C LEU A 25 2.09 -4.61 -10.04
N HIS A 26 3.30 -5.14 -10.10
CA HIS A 26 3.58 -6.53 -10.45
C HIS A 26 4.21 -7.24 -9.26
N MET A 27 3.49 -8.19 -8.66
CA MET A 27 3.97 -9.03 -7.57
C MET A 27 5.00 -10.03 -8.09
N THR A 28 6.22 -9.95 -7.57
CA THR A 28 7.31 -10.86 -7.96
C THR A 28 7.47 -11.99 -6.93
N LYS A 29 8.56 -12.77 -7.04
CA LYS A 29 8.83 -13.87 -6.11
C LYS A 29 9.20 -13.33 -4.72
N HIS A 30 9.07 -14.17 -3.69
CA HIS A 30 9.52 -13.86 -2.32
C HIS A 30 8.85 -12.65 -1.66
N GLY A 31 7.61 -12.34 -2.04
CA GLY A 31 6.83 -11.25 -1.44
C GLY A 31 7.42 -9.86 -1.75
N GLN A 32 7.94 -9.68 -2.95
CA GLN A 32 8.44 -8.42 -3.50
C GLN A 32 7.49 -7.92 -4.60
N ALA A 33 7.69 -6.69 -5.07
CA ALA A 33 6.91 -6.13 -6.17
C ALA A 33 7.69 -5.12 -7.01
N GLU A 34 7.37 -5.06 -8.29
CA GLU A 34 7.76 -3.97 -9.20
C GLU A 34 6.60 -3.00 -9.35
N ILE A 35 6.90 -1.71 -9.34
CA ILE A 35 5.91 -0.65 -9.47
C ILE A 35 6.32 0.25 -10.63
N TYR A 36 5.35 0.61 -11.46
CA TYR A 36 5.52 1.53 -12.58
C TYR A 36 4.52 2.67 -12.41
N THR A 37 4.97 3.91 -12.25
CA THR A 37 4.12 5.11 -12.16
C THR A 37 4.89 6.33 -12.66
N ASN A 38 4.22 7.25 -13.38
CA ASN A 38 4.84 8.43 -14.00
C ASN A 38 6.14 8.14 -14.77
N GLU A 39 6.16 7.07 -15.57
CA GLU A 39 7.35 6.62 -16.32
C GLU A 39 8.55 6.21 -15.44
N GLN A 40 8.37 6.15 -14.13
CA GLN A 40 9.37 5.71 -13.17
C GLN A 40 9.11 4.27 -12.73
N GLN A 41 10.18 3.51 -12.59
CA GLN A 41 10.17 2.14 -12.08
C GLN A 41 10.72 2.11 -10.66
N TYR A 42 10.03 1.35 -9.81
CA TYR A 42 10.44 1.09 -8.44
C TYR A 42 10.36 -0.39 -8.12
N CYS A 43 11.12 -0.81 -7.10
CA CYS A 43 11.10 -2.18 -6.59
C CYS A 43 10.91 -2.18 -5.07
N ILE A 44 9.91 -2.91 -4.59
CA ILE A 44 9.70 -3.20 -3.17
C ILE A 44 10.47 -4.46 -2.80
N ILE A 45 11.40 -4.34 -1.86
CA ILE A 45 12.22 -5.43 -1.35
C ILE A 45 12.00 -5.59 0.15
N ARG A 46 11.57 -6.78 0.59
CA ARG A 46 11.48 -7.11 2.03
C ARG A 46 12.87 -7.21 2.65
N LYS A 47 13.04 -6.66 3.85
CA LYS A 47 14.28 -6.80 4.61
C LYS A 47 14.29 -8.15 5.32
N LYS A 48 15.36 -8.93 5.16
CA LYS A 48 15.50 -10.25 5.79
C LYS A 48 15.44 -10.22 7.32
N SER A 49 15.82 -9.10 7.93
CA SER A 49 15.94 -8.97 9.39
C SER A 49 14.62 -8.74 10.13
N TRP A 50 13.53 -8.36 9.44
CA TRP A 50 12.24 -8.11 10.06
C TRP A 50 11.12 -8.36 9.04
N PHE A 51 10.24 -9.34 9.32
CA PHE A 51 9.20 -9.83 8.39
C PHE A 51 8.31 -8.72 7.80
N ARG A 52 8.07 -7.64 8.55
CA ARG A 52 7.23 -6.50 8.15
C ARG A 52 8.01 -5.31 7.59
N SER A 53 9.34 -5.36 7.57
CA SER A 53 10.16 -4.26 7.04
C SER A 53 10.42 -4.42 5.56
N PHE A 54 10.40 -3.32 4.82
CA PHE A 54 10.72 -3.29 3.39
C PHE A 54 11.39 -1.98 2.99
N ARG A 55 12.03 -1.99 1.83
CA ARG A 55 12.58 -0.82 1.15
C ARG A 55 11.95 -0.70 -0.21
N VAL A 56 11.84 0.53 -0.70
CA VAL A 56 11.49 0.85 -2.06
C VAL A 56 12.72 1.44 -2.72
N LEU A 57 13.18 0.81 -3.78
CA LEU A 57 14.31 1.26 -4.59
C LEU A 57 13.81 1.89 -5.89
N ASP A 58 14.49 2.92 -6.37
CA ASP A 58 14.33 3.40 -7.75
C ASP A 58 15.06 2.49 -8.76
N ALA A 59 14.99 2.84 -10.05
CA ALA A 59 15.65 2.10 -11.13
C ALA A 59 17.20 2.11 -11.01
N GLN A 60 17.77 3.06 -10.29
CA GLN A 60 19.22 3.17 -10.03
C GLN A 60 19.64 2.41 -8.76
N GLY A 61 18.69 1.83 -8.03
CA GLY A 61 18.93 1.10 -6.79
C GLY A 61 19.02 1.99 -5.54
N ASN A 62 18.71 3.28 -5.64
CA ASN A 62 18.68 4.16 -4.47
C ASN A 62 17.41 3.93 -3.65
N ILE A 63 17.54 4.02 -2.33
CA ILE A 63 16.38 3.91 -1.43
C ILE A 63 15.57 5.20 -1.50
N VAL A 64 14.34 5.11 -2.03
CA VAL A 64 13.39 6.24 -2.06
C VAL A 64 12.38 6.18 -0.91
N ALA A 65 12.16 4.98 -0.35
CA ALA A 65 11.31 4.79 0.81
C ALA A 65 11.75 3.60 1.66
N GLU A 66 11.50 3.65 2.96
CA GLU A 66 11.77 2.54 3.87
C GLU A 66 10.68 2.42 4.94
N ALA A 67 10.24 1.19 5.21
CA ALA A 67 9.33 0.87 6.29
C ALA A 67 10.01 -0.02 7.33
N SER A 68 9.84 0.34 8.61
CA SER A 68 10.32 -0.44 9.74
C SER A 68 9.36 -0.37 10.93
N PRO A 69 9.21 -1.43 11.73
CA PRO A 69 8.44 -1.38 12.97
C PRO A 69 8.92 -0.25 13.88
N LYS A 70 7.98 0.51 14.45
CA LYS A 70 8.32 1.55 15.44
C LYS A 70 8.96 0.95 16.69
N LYS A 71 8.47 -0.22 17.08
CA LYS A 71 8.95 -1.08 18.18
C LYS A 71 8.74 -2.53 17.76
N TRP A 72 9.43 -3.46 18.40
CA TRP A 72 9.35 -4.88 18.06
C TRP A 72 7.92 -5.46 18.16
N TYR A 73 7.08 -4.91 19.06
CA TYR A 73 5.67 -5.27 19.27
C TYR A 73 4.67 -4.32 18.59
N SER A 74 5.12 -3.36 17.79
CA SER A 74 4.21 -2.37 17.22
C SER A 74 3.46 -2.95 16.02
N GLU A 75 2.14 -2.76 16.01
CA GLU A 75 1.29 -3.02 14.84
C GLU A 75 1.46 -1.96 13.74
N SER A 76 2.23 -0.90 14.01
CA SER A 76 2.49 0.19 13.09
C SER A 76 3.92 0.17 12.57
N LEU A 77 4.07 0.44 11.28
CA LEU A 77 5.37 0.69 10.66
C LEU A 77 5.60 2.20 10.57
N LEU A 78 6.80 2.64 10.95
CA LEU A 78 7.31 3.94 10.53
C LEU A 78 7.68 3.82 9.05
N PHE A 79 7.16 4.71 8.23
CA PHE A 79 7.42 4.75 6.81
C PHE A 79 8.07 6.08 6.44
N GLN A 80 9.32 6.03 6.01
CA GLN A 80 10.08 7.20 5.55
C GLN A 80 9.93 7.32 4.04
N TYR A 81 9.49 8.48 3.56
CA TYR A 81 9.31 8.78 2.15
C TYR A 81 9.37 10.29 1.90
N GLN A 82 10.11 10.72 0.87
CA GLN A 82 10.30 12.15 0.53
C GLN A 82 10.69 13.04 1.74
N GLN A 83 11.63 12.58 2.56
CA GLN A 83 12.07 13.26 3.80
C GLN A 83 10.97 13.44 4.86
N GLN A 84 9.80 12.86 4.67
CA GLN A 84 8.71 12.83 5.64
C GLN A 84 8.59 11.45 6.28
N VAL A 85 8.03 11.42 7.49
CA VAL A 85 7.76 10.19 8.22
C VAL A 85 6.26 10.02 8.37
N TYR A 86 5.78 8.84 8.03
CA TYR A 86 4.39 8.42 8.10
C TYR A 86 4.25 7.18 8.98
N LEU A 87 3.00 6.83 9.25
CA LEU A 87 2.62 5.57 9.89
C LEU A 87 1.85 4.71 8.91
N ILE A 88 2.29 3.47 8.70
CA ILE A 88 1.47 2.45 8.06
C ILE A 88 0.85 1.58 9.15
N LYS A 89 -0.45 1.30 9.04
CA LYS A 89 -1.15 0.41 9.97
C LYS A 89 -2.07 -0.54 9.24
N HIS A 90 -2.26 -1.71 9.85
CA HIS A 90 -3.38 -2.58 9.56
C HIS A 90 -4.49 -2.30 10.56
N ARG A 91 -5.74 -2.26 10.10
CA ARG A 91 -6.94 -2.11 10.92
C ARG A 91 -7.91 -3.22 10.58
N ASN A 92 -8.76 -3.57 11.54
CA ASN A 92 -9.86 -4.48 11.32
C ASN A 92 -11.12 -3.91 11.98
N ASN A 93 -11.88 -3.05 11.27
CA ASN A 93 -13.13 -2.50 11.79
C ASN A 93 -14.04 -1.94 10.67
N PRO A 94 -15.06 -2.68 10.18
CA PRO A 94 -15.39 -4.08 10.48
C PRO A 94 -14.59 -5.10 9.66
N LEU A 95 -13.87 -4.67 8.61
CA LEU A 95 -13.06 -5.53 7.74
C LEU A 95 -11.62 -5.02 7.66
N PHE A 96 -10.73 -5.87 7.13
CA PHE A 96 -9.32 -5.58 6.96
C PHE A 96 -9.07 -4.33 6.09
N GLU A 97 -8.25 -3.41 6.59
CA GLU A 97 -7.81 -2.18 5.93
C GLU A 97 -6.33 -1.95 6.18
N VAL A 98 -5.61 -1.47 5.16
CA VAL A 98 -4.26 -0.90 5.29
C VAL A 98 -4.36 0.60 5.09
N VAL A 99 -3.83 1.35 6.04
CA VAL A 99 -3.86 2.82 6.05
C VAL A 99 -2.45 3.40 6.12
N LEU A 100 -2.23 4.48 5.40
CA LEU A 100 -1.12 5.41 5.57
C LEU A 100 -1.64 6.65 6.30
N GLN A 101 -0.98 7.02 7.40
CA GLN A 101 -1.31 8.18 8.22
C GLN A 101 -0.11 9.10 8.36
N ASN A 102 -0.36 10.39 8.61
CA ASN A 102 0.68 11.28 9.12
C ASN A 102 0.98 11.00 10.60
N LEU A 103 1.98 11.67 11.17
CA LEU A 103 2.36 11.50 12.58
C LEU A 103 1.27 11.97 13.57
N GLN A 104 0.40 12.87 13.15
CA GLN A 104 -0.80 13.32 13.87
C GLN A 104 -1.95 12.29 13.81
N LYS A 105 -1.71 11.11 13.21
CA LYS A 105 -2.67 10.01 13.03
C LYS A 105 -3.88 10.39 12.16
N GLN A 106 -3.73 11.38 11.30
CA GLN A 106 -4.72 11.68 10.27
C GLN A 106 -4.48 10.78 9.06
N ASP A 107 -5.55 10.21 8.54
CA ASP A 107 -5.49 9.29 7.39
C ASP A 107 -5.15 10.09 6.13
N ILE A 108 -4.21 9.55 5.34
CA ILE A 108 -3.81 10.11 4.04
C ILE A 108 -4.46 9.30 2.94
N ILE A 109 -4.20 7.99 2.94
CA ILE A 109 -4.81 7.02 2.04
C ILE A 109 -5.07 5.72 2.77
N ALA A 110 -6.15 5.03 2.42
CA ALA A 110 -6.46 3.70 2.91
C ALA A 110 -7.08 2.83 1.83
N TYR A 111 -6.71 1.54 1.84
CA TYR A 111 -7.30 0.50 1.02
C TYR A 111 -7.82 -0.60 1.96
N GLY A 112 -9.10 -0.91 1.86
CA GLY A 112 -9.73 -1.90 2.71
C GLY A 112 -10.82 -2.69 2.01
N LYS A 113 -11.23 -3.79 2.63
CA LYS A 113 -12.44 -4.50 2.22
C LYS A 113 -13.68 -3.71 2.68
N GLY A 114 -14.72 -3.71 1.87
CA GLY A 114 -16.02 -3.11 2.15
C GLY A 114 -17.13 -3.94 1.53
N ILE A 115 -18.38 -3.59 1.86
CA ILE A 115 -19.57 -4.22 1.30
C ILE A 115 -20.43 -3.12 0.69
N GLU A 116 -20.80 -3.31 -0.58
CA GLU A 116 -21.74 -2.45 -1.28
C GLU A 116 -22.77 -3.34 -1.99
N ASN A 117 -24.06 -3.10 -1.78
CA ASN A 117 -25.15 -3.92 -2.33
C ASN A 117 -24.98 -5.43 -2.08
N LEU A 118 -24.61 -5.80 -0.84
CA LEU A 118 -24.35 -7.18 -0.41
C LEU A 118 -23.21 -7.89 -1.17
N LYS A 119 -22.36 -7.16 -1.89
CA LYS A 119 -21.18 -7.69 -2.57
C LYS A 119 -19.92 -7.10 -1.96
N GLU A 120 -18.88 -7.92 -1.83
CA GLU A 120 -17.56 -7.45 -1.43
C GLU A 120 -17.02 -6.47 -2.48
N LYS A 121 -16.48 -5.35 -2.02
CA LYS A 121 -15.83 -4.34 -2.84
C LYS A 121 -14.64 -3.77 -2.10
N ILE A 122 -13.64 -3.31 -2.85
CA ILE A 122 -12.54 -2.55 -2.27
C ILE A 122 -13.03 -1.12 -1.94
N LYS A 123 -12.93 -0.75 -0.67
CA LYS A 123 -13.09 0.62 -0.20
C LYS A 123 -11.77 1.36 -0.34
N VAL A 124 -11.82 2.53 -0.96
CA VAL A 124 -10.67 3.42 -1.11
C VAL A 124 -10.98 4.73 -0.40
N THR A 125 -10.15 5.09 0.56
CA THR A 125 -10.21 6.40 1.23
C THR A 125 -8.98 7.19 0.81
N ASP A 126 -9.17 8.41 0.32
CA ASP A 126 -8.08 9.30 -0.07
C ASP A 126 -8.38 10.72 0.42
N HIS A 127 -7.58 11.19 1.37
CA HIS A 127 -7.66 12.52 1.95
C HIS A 127 -6.59 13.47 1.41
N ARG A 128 -5.80 13.06 0.41
CA ARG A 128 -4.91 13.98 -0.29
C ARG A 128 -5.77 14.98 -1.05
N GLN A 129 -5.82 16.21 -0.54
CA GLN A 129 -6.62 17.29 -1.12
C GLN A 129 -5.95 17.77 -2.41
N GLY A 130 -6.68 17.73 -3.53
CA GLY A 130 -6.27 18.34 -4.80
C GLY A 130 -6.51 17.44 -6.02
N SER A 131 -6.96 18.04 -7.12
CA SER A 131 -7.18 17.39 -8.42
C SER A 131 -5.89 16.93 -9.13
N ASN A 132 -4.71 17.23 -8.56
CA ASN A 132 -3.40 16.99 -9.16
C ASN A 132 -2.51 16.12 -8.25
N THR A 133 -3.05 15.05 -7.67
CA THR A 133 -2.17 14.04 -7.08
C THR A 133 -1.40 13.38 -8.22
N THR A 134 -0.14 13.77 -8.42
CA THR A 134 0.73 13.14 -9.41
C THR A 134 1.47 11.95 -8.82
N ASP A 135 1.65 11.91 -7.49
CA ASP A 135 2.40 10.84 -6.84
C ASP A 135 1.49 9.67 -6.40
N TYR A 136 1.57 8.57 -7.17
CA TYR A 136 0.83 7.34 -6.92
C TYR A 136 1.70 6.22 -6.33
N LEU A 137 2.97 6.48 -6.01
CA LEU A 137 3.82 5.48 -5.35
C LEU A 137 3.26 5.08 -3.96
N PRO A 138 2.77 6.01 -3.11
CA PRO A 138 2.08 5.64 -1.87
C PRO A 138 0.88 4.72 -2.09
N ASP A 139 0.10 4.93 -3.16
CA ASP A 139 -1.03 4.05 -3.49
C ASP A 139 -0.57 2.62 -3.77
N ALA A 140 0.48 2.46 -4.58
CA ALA A 140 1.04 1.15 -4.90
C ALA A 140 1.62 0.45 -3.67
N ILE A 141 2.28 1.19 -2.76
CA ILE A 141 2.82 0.63 -1.51
C ILE A 141 1.71 0.17 -0.57
N VAL A 142 0.67 0.99 -0.37
CA VAL A 142 -0.46 0.59 0.50
C VAL A 142 -1.21 -0.58 -0.11
N TRP A 143 -1.41 -0.59 -1.44
CA TRP A 143 -2.01 -1.71 -2.15
C TRP A 143 -1.19 -2.99 -2.05
N PHE A 144 0.14 -2.91 -2.22
CA PHE A 144 1.05 -4.03 -2.04
C PHE A 144 0.87 -4.68 -0.67
N LEU A 145 0.82 -3.88 0.39
CA LEU A 145 0.64 -4.36 1.76
C LEU A 145 -0.75 -4.95 1.97
N PHE A 146 -1.78 -4.32 1.42
CA PHE A 146 -3.15 -4.83 1.47
C PHE A 146 -3.29 -6.20 0.81
N GLN A 147 -2.67 -6.40 -0.36
CA GLN A 147 -2.65 -7.68 -1.07
C GLN A 147 -1.71 -8.71 -0.46
N SER A 148 -0.67 -8.27 0.26
CA SER A 148 0.30 -9.14 0.92
C SER A 148 -0.10 -9.56 2.33
N ALA A 149 -1.21 -9.05 2.85
CA ALA A 149 -1.76 -9.53 4.10
C ALA A 149 -2.18 -11.00 3.87
N PRO A 150 -1.75 -11.94 4.72
CA PRO A 150 -2.32 -13.29 4.66
C PRO A 150 -3.86 -13.16 4.74
N GLU A 151 -4.58 -14.01 4.01
CA GLU A 151 -5.99 -14.26 4.35
C GLU A 151 -6.01 -14.46 5.86
N LEU A 152 -6.68 -13.56 6.60
CA LEU A 152 -6.76 -13.61 8.06
C LEU A 152 -7.11 -15.05 8.42
N ASP A 153 -6.13 -15.77 8.94
CA ASP A 153 -6.33 -17.15 9.34
C ASP A 153 -7.40 -17.06 10.43
N VAL A 154 -8.46 -17.83 10.29
CA VAL A 154 -9.65 -17.77 11.18
C VAL A 154 -9.24 -18.06 12.65
N MET A 155 -8.01 -18.52 12.86
CA MET A 155 -7.37 -18.81 14.12
C MET A 155 -6.72 -17.60 14.83
N ASP A 156 -6.56 -16.43 14.20
CA ASP A 156 -5.99 -15.24 14.87
C ASP A 156 -6.98 -14.54 15.84
N PHE A 157 -8.14 -15.15 16.09
CA PHE A 157 -9.19 -14.65 17.00
C PHE A 157 -9.58 -15.63 18.12
N ILE A 158 -8.72 -16.58 18.49
CA ILE A 158 -8.93 -17.44 19.68
C ILE A 158 -8.01 -17.01 20.82
#